data_AF-A0A5E6NTN1-F1
#
_entry.id   AF-A0A5E6NTN1-F1
#
_cell.length_a   1.000
_cell.length_b   1.000
_cell.length_c   1.000
_cell.angle_alpha   90.00
_cell.angle_beta   90.00
_cell.angle_gamma   90.00
#
_symmetry.space_group_name_H-M   'P 1'
#
loop_
_entity.id
_entity.type
_entity.pdbx_description
1 polymer ?
#
loop_
_entity_poly.entity_id
_entity_poly.type
_entity_poly.pdbx_seq_one_letter_code
_entity_poly.pdbx_strand_id
1 'polypeptide(L)'
;MTKIAGASNQLPKTFFRYNILNPTTNTIIREYEDDKNYSKFRHDFMKTSDHGRSSWRIADALGLKIITSNIEIEYTRYKHYKEDHIRLHLKQQKTLRDSENPLVLPFRINYVDYHTPIKRQKERSATL
;
A
#
# COMPACT_ATOMS: atom_id res chain seq x y z
N MET A 1 10.54 8.53 -25.76
CA MET A 1 9.39 8.97 -24.95
C MET A 1 8.11 8.42 -25.55
N THR A 2 7.55 7.36 -24.98
CA THR A 2 6.29 6.77 -25.48
C THR A 2 5.13 7.52 -24.85
N LYS A 3 4.33 8.14 -25.71
CA LYS A 3 3.18 9.01 -25.39
C LYS A 3 2.10 8.22 -24.65
N ILE A 4 1.91 8.46 -23.35
CA ILE A 4 0.64 8.18 -22.64
C ILE A 4 -0.38 9.31 -22.93
N ALA A 5 -0.21 10.06 -24.02
CA ALA A 5 -1.06 11.20 -24.35
C ALA A 5 -2.41 10.78 -24.95
N GLY A 6 -2.55 9.53 -25.44
CA GLY A 6 -3.79 9.03 -26.06
C GLY A 6 -4.71 8.21 -25.14
N ALA A 7 -4.29 7.91 -23.91
CA ALA A 7 -4.92 6.90 -23.06
C ALA A 7 -5.49 7.43 -21.73
N SER A 8 -5.69 8.75 -21.57
CA SER A 8 -6.20 9.31 -20.30
C SER A 8 -7.52 8.67 -19.86
N ASN A 9 -8.37 8.28 -20.81
CA ASN A 9 -9.66 7.64 -20.56
C ASN A 9 -9.53 6.15 -20.23
N GLN A 10 -8.36 5.56 -20.43
CA GLN A 10 -8.05 4.14 -20.20
C GLN A 10 -7.25 3.91 -18.90
N LEU A 11 -6.84 4.98 -18.22
CA LEU A 11 -6.14 4.86 -16.94
C LEU A 11 -7.11 4.35 -15.84
N PRO A 12 -6.64 3.48 -14.93
CA PRO A 12 -7.46 2.96 -13.85
C PRO A 12 -7.91 4.10 -12.92
N LYS A 13 -9.21 4.12 -12.62
CA LYS A 13 -9.81 5.07 -11.66
C LYS A 13 -9.78 4.56 -10.23
N THR A 14 -9.64 3.25 -10.07
CA THR A 14 -9.61 2.56 -8.79
C THR A 14 -8.58 1.45 -8.82
N PHE A 15 -8.04 1.13 -7.66
CA PHE A 15 -7.09 0.06 -7.45
C PHE A 15 -7.47 -0.71 -6.17
N PHE A 16 -7.35 -2.03 -6.21
CA PHE A 16 -7.80 -2.90 -5.13
C PHE A 16 -6.64 -3.69 -4.55
N ARG A 17 -6.55 -3.70 -3.22
CA ARG A 17 -5.71 -4.64 -2.47
C ARG A 17 -6.57 -5.79 -1.99
N TYR A 18 -6.50 -6.90 -2.72
CA TYR A 18 -7.16 -8.15 -2.37
C TYR A 18 -6.32 -8.97 -1.40
N ASN A 19 -7.00 -9.81 -0.62
CA ASN A 19 -6.40 -10.82 0.28
C ASN A 19 -5.28 -10.25 1.17
N ILE A 20 -5.65 -9.31 2.06
CA ILE A 20 -4.69 -8.67 2.96
C ILE A 20 -4.26 -9.68 4.04
N LEU A 21 -3.12 -10.33 3.81
CA LEU A 21 -2.51 -11.27 4.77
C LEU A 21 -1.43 -10.63 5.64
N ASN A 22 -1.03 -9.39 5.34
CA ASN A 22 0.04 -8.70 6.06
C ASN A 22 -0.42 -8.35 7.49
N PRO A 23 0.26 -8.83 8.55
CA PRO A 23 -0.17 -8.63 9.94
C PRO A 23 -0.35 -7.16 10.30
N THR A 24 0.59 -6.28 9.91
CA THR A 24 0.50 -4.83 10.17
C THR A 24 -0.74 -4.22 9.53
N THR A 25 -1.04 -4.60 8.29
CA THR A 25 -2.23 -4.08 7.59
C THR A 25 -3.51 -4.56 8.26
N ASN A 26 -3.55 -5.82 8.71
CA ASN A 26 -4.69 -6.38 9.43
C ASN A 26 -4.89 -5.73 10.81
N THR A 27 -3.82 -5.41 11.54
CA THR A 27 -3.91 -4.65 12.78
C THR A 27 -4.52 -3.27 12.55
N ILE A 28 -4.08 -2.55 11.52
CA ILE A 28 -4.63 -1.23 11.16
C ILE A 28 -6.13 -1.32 10.83
N ILE A 29 -6.53 -2.36 10.10
CA ILE A 29 -7.95 -2.61 9.79
C ILE A 29 -8.74 -2.88 11.06
N ARG A 30 -8.25 -3.74 11.96
CA ARG A 30 -8.92 -4.04 13.25
C ARG A 30 -9.06 -2.81 14.13
N GLU A 31 -8.00 -2.02 14.30
CA GLU A 31 -8.06 -0.78 15.08
C GLU A 31 -9.12 0.18 14.52
N TYR A 32 -9.17 0.31 13.19
CA TYR A 32 -10.23 1.06 12.53
C TYR A 32 -11.62 0.46 12.78
N GLU A 33 -11.76 -0.86 12.81
CA GLU A 33 -13.05 -1.49 13.08
C GLU A 33 -13.56 -1.21 14.48
N ASP A 34 -12.65 -1.06 15.44
CA ASP A 34 -12.96 -0.74 16.83
C ASP A 34 -13.30 0.75 17.00
N ASP A 35 -12.50 1.65 16.42
CA ASP A 35 -12.63 3.10 16.66
C ASP A 35 -13.41 3.88 15.58
N LYS A 36 -13.65 3.25 14.42
CA LYS A 36 -14.23 3.85 13.20
C LYS A 36 -13.54 5.14 12.74
N ASN A 37 -12.28 5.35 13.11
CA ASN A 37 -11.50 6.53 12.81
C ASN A 37 -10.86 6.42 11.42
N TYR A 38 -11.63 6.82 10.40
CA TYR A 38 -11.17 6.81 9.02
C TYR A 38 -9.90 7.63 8.78
N SER A 39 -9.69 8.74 9.50
CA SER A 39 -8.51 9.58 9.32
C SER A 39 -7.25 8.85 9.75
N LYS A 40 -7.29 8.22 10.94
CA LYS A 40 -6.21 7.39 11.46
C LYS A 40 -5.95 6.20 10.54
N PHE A 41 -7.00 5.46 10.17
CA PHE A 41 -6.91 4.36 9.21
C PHE A 41 -6.17 4.75 7.93
N ARG A 42 -6.59 5.83 7.27
CA ARG A 42 -5.99 6.31 6.01
C ARG A 42 -4.53 6.68 6.18
N HIS A 43 -4.22 7.37 7.28
CA HIS A 43 -2.85 7.75 7.60
C HIS A 43 -1.97 6.51 7.78
N ASP A 44 -2.39 5.59 8.64
CA ASP A 44 -1.60 4.43 9.03
C ASP A 44 -1.47 3.46 7.85
N PHE A 45 -2.58 3.19 7.15
CA PHE A 45 -2.54 2.37 5.94
C PHE A 45 -1.51 2.90 4.93
N MET A 46 -1.47 4.21 4.67
CA MET A 46 -0.54 4.78 3.69
C MET A 46 0.91 4.87 4.19
N LYS A 47 1.12 5.08 5.49
CA LYS A 47 2.45 5.34 6.06
C LYS A 47 3.16 4.07 6.53
N THR A 48 2.43 3.17 7.19
CA THR A 48 3.02 2.07 7.96
C THR A 48 2.83 0.72 7.27
N SER A 49 1.76 0.55 6.49
CA SER A 49 1.49 -0.73 5.81
C SER A 49 2.29 -0.92 4.51
N ASP A 50 2.76 -2.14 4.27
CA ASP A 50 3.40 -2.49 2.99
C ASP A 50 2.44 -2.35 1.80
N HIS A 51 1.15 -2.60 2.03
CA HIS A 51 0.10 -2.43 1.03
C HIS A 51 -0.07 -0.97 0.63
N GLY A 52 -0.06 -0.02 1.56
CA GLY A 52 -0.09 1.42 1.25
C GLY A 52 1.14 1.86 0.47
N ARG A 53 2.34 1.47 0.92
CA ARG A 53 3.62 1.79 0.28
C ARG A 53 3.69 1.27 -1.16
N SER A 54 3.36 -0.01 -1.36
CA SER A 54 3.32 -0.60 -2.69
C SER A 54 2.25 0.04 -3.57
N SER A 55 1.13 0.51 -2.99
CA SER A 55 0.09 1.24 -3.75
C SER A 55 0.58 2.60 -4.22
N TRP A 56 1.35 3.30 -3.40
CA TRP A 56 2.05 4.52 -3.81
C TRP A 56 2.99 4.29 -5.00
N ARG A 57 3.80 3.22 -4.97
CA ARG A 57 4.72 2.89 -6.08
C ARG A 57 3.97 2.60 -7.38
N ILE A 58 2.90 1.80 -7.32
CA ILE A 58 2.10 1.46 -8.50
C ILE A 58 1.40 2.70 -9.07
N ALA A 59 0.76 3.50 -8.21
CA ALA A 59 0.09 4.72 -8.66
C ALA A 59 1.09 5.68 -9.33
N ASP A 60 2.25 5.91 -8.70
CA ASP A 60 3.27 6.80 -9.24
C ASP A 60 3.85 6.31 -10.57
N ALA A 61 4.14 5.02 -10.69
CA ALA A 61 4.60 4.41 -11.94
C ALA A 61 3.59 4.54 -13.10
N LEU A 62 2.30 4.64 -12.79
CA LEU A 62 1.24 4.87 -13.76
C LEU A 62 0.95 6.35 -14.03
N GLY A 63 1.70 7.28 -13.43
CA GLY A 63 1.40 8.71 -13.51
C GLY A 63 0.10 9.11 -12.80
N LEU A 64 -0.29 8.34 -11.79
CA LEU A 64 -1.51 8.52 -11.00
C LEU A 64 -1.15 8.93 -9.56
N LYS A 65 -2.13 9.49 -8.85
CA LYS A 65 -2.09 9.73 -7.41
C LYS A 65 -3.27 9.07 -6.74
N ILE A 66 -3.04 8.56 -5.54
CA ILE A 66 -4.10 8.09 -4.66
C ILE A 66 -4.81 9.30 -4.05
N ILE A 67 -6.14 9.27 -4.04
CA ILE A 67 -6.99 10.19 -3.30
C ILE A 67 -7.09 9.64 -1.88
N THR A 68 -6.21 10.11 -0.99
CA THR A 68 -6.09 9.56 0.38
C THR A 68 -7.37 9.70 1.20
N SER A 69 -8.19 10.70 0.91
CA SER A 69 -9.52 10.89 1.51
C SER A 69 -10.58 9.91 1.00
N ASN A 70 -10.25 9.06 0.03
CA ASN A 70 -11.16 8.09 -0.58
C ASN A 70 -10.48 6.70 -0.64
N ILE A 71 -9.92 6.30 0.50
CA ILE A 71 -9.50 4.93 0.77
C ILE A 71 -10.60 4.31 1.62
N GLU A 72 -11.09 3.17 1.17
CA GLU A 72 -12.26 2.49 1.70
C GLU A 72 -11.92 1.03 1.99
N ILE A 73 -12.50 0.49 3.06
CA ILE A 73 -12.47 -0.94 3.33
C ILE A 73 -13.70 -1.55 2.67
N GLU A 74 -13.47 -2.54 1.83
CA GLU A 74 -14.51 -3.27 1.13
C GLU A 74 -14.58 -4.68 1.69
N TYR A 75 -15.74 -5.00 2.25
CA TYR A 75 -16.03 -6.30 2.83
C TYR A 75 -16.68 -7.19 1.76
N THR A 76 -15.92 -8.12 1.19
CA THR A 76 -16.52 -9.15 0.34
C THR A 76 -17.25 -10.18 1.20
N ARG A 77 -18.52 -10.44 0.87
CA ARG A 77 -19.38 -11.42 1.55
C ARG A 77 -19.16 -12.87 1.08
N TYR A 78 -17.97 -13.25 0.62
CA TYR A 78 -17.74 -14.64 0.24
C TYR A 78 -17.55 -15.50 1.51
N LYS A 79 -18.43 -16.49 1.65
CA LYS A 79 -18.56 -17.35 2.83
C LYS A 79 -17.23 -18.03 3.16
N HIS A 80 -16.87 -17.96 4.45
CA HIS A 80 -15.86 -18.71 5.20
C HIS A 80 -14.58 -17.99 5.60
N TYR A 81 -14.18 -16.90 4.93
CA TYR A 81 -13.09 -16.04 5.40
C TYR A 81 -13.43 -14.58 5.16
N LYS A 82 -13.30 -13.74 6.19
CA LYS A 82 -13.36 -12.29 6.03
C LYS A 82 -12.07 -11.86 5.33
N GLU A 83 -12.11 -11.81 4.00
CA GLU A 83 -11.03 -11.19 3.24
C GLU A 83 -11.32 -9.70 3.19
N ASP A 84 -10.65 -8.94 4.05
CA ASP A 84 -10.71 -7.49 3.98
C ASP A 84 -10.00 -7.03 2.72
N HIS A 85 -10.69 -6.24 1.92
CA HIS A 85 -10.12 -5.59 0.76
C HIS A 85 -10.03 -4.10 1.00
N ILE A 86 -9.01 -3.47 0.42
CA ILE A 86 -8.89 -2.01 0.45
C ILE A 86 -9.00 -1.47 -0.96
N ARG A 87 -10.01 -0.62 -1.18
CA ARG A 87 -10.23 0.11 -2.41
C ARG A 87 -9.56 1.47 -2.31
N LEU A 88 -8.75 1.80 -3.29
CA LEU A 88 -8.06 3.08 -3.43
C LEU A 88 -8.56 3.79 -4.69
N HIS A 89 -8.99 5.03 -4.54
CA HIS A 89 -9.36 5.84 -5.70
C HIS A 89 -8.15 6.60 -6.23
N LEU A 90 -8.07 6.70 -7.55
CA LEU A 90 -6.96 7.27 -8.28
C LEU A 90 -7.41 8.48 -9.08
N LYS A 91 -6.47 9.41 -9.29
CA LYS A 91 -6.60 10.47 -10.29
C LYS A 91 -5.28 10.70 -10.98
N GLN A 92 -5.34 11.24 -12.19
CA GLN A 92 -4.13 11.60 -12.93
C GLN A 92 -3.31 12.63 -12.16
N GLN A 93 -1.98 12.50 -12.21
CA GLN A 93 -1.08 13.54 -11.74
C GLN A 93 -1.20 14.76 -12.66
N LYS A 94 -1.22 15.96 -12.09
CA LYS A 94 -1.23 17.21 -12.88
C LYS A 94 0.08 17.35 -13.68
N THR A 95 1.19 16.97 -13.05
CA THR A 95 2.52 16.94 -13.63
C THR A 95 3.10 15.57 -13.28
N LEU A 96 3.63 14.86 -14.27
CA LEU A 96 4.33 13.60 -14.03
C LEU A 96 5.56 13.86 -13.17
N ARG A 97 5.85 12.93 -12.26
CA ARG A 97 7.05 13.01 -11.43
C ARG A 97 8.29 12.89 -12.32
N ASP A 98 9.27 13.75 -12.06
CA ASP A 98 10.54 13.76 -12.79
C ASP A 98 11.35 12.49 -12.47
N SER A 99 12.04 11.94 -13.48
CA SER A 99 12.99 10.86 -13.30
C SER A 99 14.16 11.24 -12.38
N GLU A 100 14.53 12.52 -12.33
CA GLU A 100 15.62 13.02 -11.48
C GLU A 100 15.20 13.14 -10.01
N ASN A 101 13.89 13.16 -9.72
CA ASN A 101 13.34 13.30 -8.38
C ASN A 101 12.37 12.14 -8.05
N PRO A 102 12.90 10.95 -7.74
CA PRO A 102 12.09 9.75 -7.55
C PRO A 102 11.14 9.87 -6.36
N LEU A 103 10.10 9.03 -6.36
CA LEU A 103 9.19 8.90 -5.22
C LEU A 103 9.94 8.44 -3.95
N VAL A 104 9.94 9.31 -2.94
CA VAL A 104 10.41 8.97 -1.59
C VAL A 104 9.23 8.45 -0.77
N LEU A 105 9.30 7.17 -0.40
CA LEU A 105 8.34 6.55 0.51
C LEU A 105 8.77 6.82 1.97
N PRO A 106 7.83 6.85 2.94
CA PRO A 106 8.18 6.89 4.36
C PRO A 106 9.13 5.75 4.75
N PHE A 107 9.72 5.76 5.95
CA PHE A 107 10.44 4.57 6.43
C PHE A 107 9.47 3.43 6.74
N ARG A 108 9.93 2.18 6.60
CA ARG A 108 9.11 1.01 6.96
C ARG A 108 9.09 0.92 8.48
N ILE A 109 7.93 1.09 9.09
CA ILE A 109 7.76 0.78 10.51
C ILE A 109 7.54 -0.73 10.57
N ASN A 110 8.62 -1.47 10.81
CA ASN A 110 8.47 -2.87 11.18
C ASN A 110 7.87 -2.88 12.58
N TYR A 111 6.62 -3.32 12.71
CA TYR A 111 6.17 -3.85 13.99
C TYR A 111 7.06 -5.06 14.26
N VAL A 112 8.03 -4.89 15.16
CA VAL A 112 8.83 -6.01 15.64
C VAL A 112 7.84 -6.90 16.38
N ASP A 113 7.48 -8.02 15.76
CA ASP A 113 6.83 -9.09 16.50
C ASP A 113 7.86 -9.58 17.52
N TYR A 114 7.65 -9.22 18.79
CA TYR A 114 8.54 -9.60 19.89
C TYR A 114 8.65 -11.12 20.05
N HIS A 115 7.84 -11.91 19.34
CA HIS A 115 7.82 -13.37 19.42
C HIS A 115 8.59 -14.12 18.33
N THR A 116 9.19 -13.46 17.33
CA THR A 116 10.04 -14.16 16.35
C THR A 116 11.53 -13.83 16.57
N PRO A 117 12.34 -14.78 17.12
CA PRO A 117 13.77 -14.55 17.23
C PRO A 117 14.37 -14.43 15.83
N ILE A 118 14.99 -13.28 15.56
CA ILE A 118 15.76 -13.01 14.36
C ILE A 118 16.94 -14.00 14.36
N LYS A 119 16.80 -15.12 13.64
CA LYS A 119 17.95 -15.98 13.31
C LYS A 119 18.82 -15.20 12.32
N ARG A 120 19.81 -14.48 12.84
CA ARG A 120 20.93 -13.99 12.03
C ARG A 120 21.65 -15.22 11.49
N GLN A 121 21.41 -15.58 10.24
CA GLN A 121 22.28 -16.52 9.53
C GLN A 121 23.64 -15.82 9.35
N LYS A 122 24.58 -16.15 10.22
CA LYS A 122 26.00 -15.81 10.08
C LYS A 122 26.66 -16.94 9.28
N GLU A 123 27.71 -16.55 8.55
CA GLU A 123 28.75 -17.38 7.93
C GLU A 123 28.50 -17.84 6.49
N ARG A 124 29.01 -17.02 5.56
CA ARG A 124 29.77 -17.55 4.42
C ARG A 124 31.23 -17.60 4.86
N SER A 125 31.69 -18.81 5.17
CA SER A 125 33.12 -19.11 5.29
C SER A 125 33.78 -18.87 3.93
N ALA A 126 34.76 -17.98 3.89
CA ALA A 126 35.66 -17.87 2.75
C ALA A 126 36.71 -18.97 2.88
N THR A 127 36.74 -19.89 1.93
CA THR A 127 37.85 -20.85 1.77
C THR A 127 38.86 -20.22 0.82
N LEU A 128 40.10 -20.05 1.28
CA LEU A 128 41.30 -19.91 0.45
C LEU A 128 42.01 -21.26 0.43
#